data_AF-A0A519SL79-F1
#
_entry.id   AF-A0A519SL79-F1
#
_cell.length_a   1.000
_cell.length_b   1.000
_cell.length_c   1.000
_cell.angle_alpha   90.00
_cell.angle_beta   90.00
_cell.angle_gamma   90.00
#
_symmetry.space_group_name_H-M   'P 1'
#
loop_
_entity.id
_entity.type
_entity.pdbx_description
1 polymer ?
#
loop_
_entity_poly.entity_id
_entity_poly.type
_entity_poly.pdbx_seq_one_letter_code
_entity_poly.pdbx_strand_id
1 'polypeptide(L)'
;MASHATAGLPPPTPWQRLTRMLDTERSTIRYIIFYAVLTGIISLSLPLGTQAVFNLVSTGAVFSSTYILVAVVVGGVLLGGILLVAQITMVEAIEQRIFAKAAIEYAYRLPRIKAEALKGQDPKELVNRFFDILTIQKGLTKLLVDVMFAVLQILMGVLVLAFYHPIFIGFGLFTIIALIFVYMINYRRALRTSIEESAYKYELVD
;
A
#
# COMPACT_ATOMS: atom_id res chain seq x y z
N MET A 1 -38.49 -12.56 27.91
CA MET A 1 -38.41 -13.56 26.83
C MET A 1 -38.52 -12.85 25.49
N ALA A 2 -37.39 -12.70 24.78
CA ALA A 2 -37.29 -12.49 23.33
C ALA A 2 -35.79 -12.51 22.99
N SER A 3 -35.23 -13.71 22.94
CA SER A 3 -33.91 -13.95 22.37
C SER A 3 -34.00 -13.65 20.87
N HIS A 4 -33.50 -12.50 20.44
CA HIS A 4 -33.16 -12.32 19.03
C HIS A 4 -31.99 -13.25 18.71
N ALA A 5 -32.33 -14.46 18.30
CA ALA A 5 -31.43 -15.40 17.65
C ALA A 5 -30.99 -14.77 16.32
N THR A 6 -29.89 -14.03 16.35
CA THR A 6 -29.15 -13.71 15.13
C THR A 6 -28.61 -15.04 14.60
N ALA A 7 -29.14 -15.47 13.45
CA ALA A 7 -28.75 -16.67 12.73
C ALA A 7 -27.23 -16.90 12.77
N GLY A 8 -26.83 -18.13 13.09
CA GLY A 8 -25.44 -18.58 13.28
C GLY A 8 -24.60 -18.54 12.00
N LEU A 9 -24.28 -17.34 11.54
CA LEU A 9 -23.17 -17.14 10.62
C LEU A 9 -21.87 -17.24 11.42
N PRO A 10 -20.86 -17.99 10.95
CA PRO A 10 -19.57 -18.04 11.61
C PRO A 10 -19.00 -16.61 11.78
N PRO A 11 -18.24 -16.34 12.85
CA PRO A 11 -17.64 -15.03 13.06
C PRO A 11 -16.85 -14.65 11.80
N PRO A 12 -17.00 -13.42 11.30
CA PRO A 12 -16.41 -13.03 10.02
C PRO A 12 -14.90 -13.16 10.09
N THR A 13 -14.33 -13.79 9.06
CA THR A 13 -12.88 -13.99 8.94
C THR A 13 -12.17 -12.62 8.89
N PRO A 14 -10.87 -12.54 9.25
CA PRO A 14 -10.11 -11.29 9.17
C PRO A 14 -10.22 -10.62 7.79
N TRP A 15 -10.23 -11.43 6.73
CA TRP A 15 -10.43 -10.98 5.36
C TRP A 15 -11.83 -10.40 5.12
N GLN A 16 -12.89 -11.06 5.60
CA GLN A 16 -14.26 -10.56 5.48
C GLN A 16 -14.48 -9.26 6.28
N ARG A 17 -13.79 -9.08 7.40
CA ARG A 17 -13.83 -7.82 8.16
C ARG A 17 -13.16 -6.69 7.37
N LEU A 18 -11.97 -6.94 6.84
CA LEU A 18 -11.25 -5.97 6.02
C LEU A 18 -12.07 -5.57 4.78
N THR A 19 -12.62 -6.54 4.03
CA THR A 19 -13.39 -6.24 2.82
C THR A 19 -14.65 -5.44 3.12
N ARG A 20 -15.34 -5.70 4.23
CA ARG A 20 -16.51 -4.91 4.68
C ARG A 20 -16.13 -3.47 5.04
N MET A 21 -15.00 -3.28 5.71
CA MET A 21 -14.50 -1.93 6.03
C MET A 21 -14.18 -1.14 4.76
N LEU A 22 -13.56 -1.79 3.76
CA LEU A 22 -13.21 -1.17 2.48
C LEU A 22 -14.40 -1.02 1.52
N ASP A 23 -15.46 -1.82 1.70
CA ASP A 23 -16.67 -1.76 0.87
C ASP A 23 -17.27 -0.36 0.84
N THR A 24 -17.28 0.28 2.01
CA THR A 24 -17.83 1.63 2.19
C THR A 24 -17.08 2.69 1.37
N GLU A 25 -15.81 2.45 1.02
CA GLU A 25 -14.95 3.43 0.33
C GLU A 25 -14.63 2.99 -1.12
N ARG A 26 -15.33 1.99 -1.68
CA ARG A 26 -15.05 1.43 -3.02
C ARG A 26 -15.06 2.44 -4.17
N SER A 27 -15.84 3.51 -4.07
CA SER A 27 -15.84 4.58 -5.06
C SER A 27 -14.49 5.29 -5.07
N THR A 28 -14.06 5.75 -3.90
CA THR A 28 -12.76 6.43 -3.70
C THR A 28 -11.59 5.53 -4.06
N ILE A 29 -11.63 4.24 -3.67
CA ILE A 29 -10.59 3.26 -4.03
C ILE A 29 -10.44 3.14 -5.55
N ARG A 30 -11.55 3.14 -6.32
CA ARG A 30 -11.47 3.12 -7.80
C ARG A 30 -10.79 4.37 -8.35
N TYR A 31 -11.06 5.55 -7.80
CA TYR A 31 -10.35 6.77 -8.19
C TYR A 31 -8.86 6.69 -7.86
N ILE A 32 -8.50 6.21 -6.67
CA ILE A 32 -7.09 6.04 -6.28
C ILE A 32 -6.36 5.10 -7.23
N ILE A 33 -6.99 3.99 -7.63
CA ILE A 33 -6.41 3.05 -8.62
C ILE A 33 -6.25 3.73 -9.99
N PHE A 34 -7.25 4.49 -10.44
CA PHE A 34 -7.15 5.24 -11.71
C PHE A 34 -6.00 6.25 -11.69
N TYR A 35 -5.88 7.00 -10.60
CA TYR A 35 -4.77 7.93 -10.40
C TYR A 35 -3.42 7.20 -10.33
N ALA A 36 -3.34 6.04 -9.66
CA ALA A 36 -2.13 5.22 -9.58
C ALA A 36 -1.62 4.78 -10.96
N VAL A 37 -2.54 4.41 -11.86
CA VAL A 37 -2.20 4.02 -13.23
C VAL A 37 -1.68 5.22 -14.00
N LEU A 38 -2.34 6.38 -13.88
CA LEU A 38 -1.93 7.61 -14.57
C LEU A 38 -0.55 8.11 -14.07
N THR A 39 -0.36 8.17 -12.74
CA THR A 39 0.92 8.56 -12.13
C THR A 39 2.02 7.56 -12.47
N GLY A 40 1.70 6.26 -12.49
CA GLY A 40 2.61 5.21 -12.93
C GLY A 40 3.10 5.46 -14.36
N ILE A 41 2.19 5.66 -15.32
CA ILE A 41 2.54 5.93 -16.72
C ILE A 41 3.43 7.18 -16.84
N ILE A 42 3.09 8.27 -16.15
CA ILE A 42 3.90 9.50 -16.17
C ILE A 42 5.29 9.22 -15.59
N SER A 43 5.36 8.57 -14.43
CA SER A 43 6.63 8.25 -13.76
C SER A 43 7.54 7.40 -14.64
N LEU A 44 6.97 6.51 -15.45
CA LEU A 44 7.69 5.66 -16.39
C LEU A 44 8.27 6.42 -17.59
N SER A 45 7.67 7.55 -17.95
CA SER A 45 8.23 8.43 -18.99
C SER A 45 9.40 9.28 -18.49
N LEU A 46 9.54 9.48 -17.17
CA LEU A 46 10.57 10.35 -16.59
C LEU A 46 11.99 9.81 -16.79
N PRO A 47 12.32 8.51 -16.54
CA PRO A 47 13.65 7.98 -16.80
C PRO A 47 14.05 8.11 -18.28
N LEU A 48 13.13 7.77 -19.20
CA LEU A 48 13.38 7.83 -20.63
C LEU A 48 13.56 9.27 -21.11
N GLY A 49 12.70 10.19 -20.66
CA GLY A 49 12.80 11.60 -20.97
C GLY A 49 14.10 12.22 -20.43
N THR A 50 14.46 11.90 -19.18
CA THR A 50 15.71 12.36 -18.57
C THR A 50 16.92 11.81 -19.31
N GLN A 51 16.90 10.53 -19.73
CA GLN A 51 17.98 9.93 -20.51
C GLN A 51 18.12 10.56 -21.90
N ALA A 52 17.00 10.89 -22.56
CA ALA A 52 17.01 11.58 -23.85
C ALA A 52 17.57 13.00 -23.73
N VAL A 53 17.16 13.75 -22.69
CA VAL A 53 17.71 15.07 -22.36
C VAL A 53 19.22 14.97 -22.12
N PHE A 54 19.66 14.03 -21.28
CA PHE A 54 21.08 13.82 -20.99
C PHE A 54 21.87 13.57 -22.27
N ASN A 55 21.40 12.67 -23.14
CA ASN A 55 22.09 12.33 -24.38
C ASN A 55 22.24 13.54 -25.34
N LEU A 56 21.16 14.32 -25.54
CA LEU A 56 21.20 15.53 -26.36
C LEU A 56 22.20 16.56 -25.83
N VAL A 57 22.22 16.79 -24.52
CA VAL A 57 23.15 17.72 -23.88
C VAL A 57 24.59 17.21 -23.96
N SER A 58 24.83 15.93 -23.67
CA SER A 58 26.16 15.32 -23.70
C SER A 58 26.78 15.24 -25.09
N THR A 59 25.96 15.18 -26.15
CA THR A 59 26.43 15.19 -27.55
C THR A 59 26.75 16.60 -28.06
N GLY A 60 26.57 17.64 -27.23
CA GLY A 60 26.75 19.04 -27.63
C GLY A 60 25.63 19.57 -28.53
N ALA A 61 24.54 18.82 -28.68
CA ALA A 61 23.37 19.17 -29.47
C ALA A 61 22.43 20.10 -28.66
N VAL A 62 22.93 21.27 -28.26
CA VAL A 62 22.16 22.28 -27.52
C VAL A 62 21.32 23.13 -28.50
N PHE A 63 20.45 22.47 -29.25
CA PHE A 63 19.51 23.11 -30.18
C PHE A 63 18.21 23.51 -29.46
N SER A 64 17.34 24.29 -30.12
CA SER A 64 16.01 24.65 -29.59
C SER A 64 15.18 23.43 -29.16
N SER A 65 15.36 22.28 -29.82
CA SER A 65 14.71 21.01 -29.45
C SER A 65 15.07 20.51 -28.05
N THR A 66 16.30 20.76 -27.58
CA THR A 66 16.76 20.34 -26.26
C THR A 66 16.07 21.14 -25.16
N TYR A 67 15.91 22.45 -25.34
CA TYR A 67 15.14 23.29 -24.40
C TYR A 67 13.67 22.90 -24.33
N ILE A 68 13.04 22.59 -25.48
CA ILE A 68 11.65 22.11 -25.52
C ILE A 68 11.53 20.77 -24.78
N LEU A 69 12.45 19.82 -25.03
CA LEU A 69 12.43 18.52 -24.38
C LEU A 69 12.62 18.64 -22.86
N VAL A 70 13.55 19.49 -22.40
CA VAL A 70 13.73 19.80 -20.97
C VAL A 70 12.44 20.35 -20.38
N ALA A 71 11.80 21.32 -21.04
CA ALA A 71 10.54 21.89 -20.57
C ALA A 71 9.42 20.84 -20.47
N VAL A 72 9.32 19.92 -21.45
CA VAL A 72 8.36 18.80 -21.43
C VAL A 72 8.65 17.85 -20.27
N VAL A 73 9.91 17.47 -20.05
CA VAL A 73 10.30 16.58 -18.95
C VAL A 73 10.01 17.23 -17.60
N VAL A 74 10.39 18.50 -17.40
CA VAL A 74 10.11 19.25 -16.17
C VAL A 74 8.59 19.38 -15.95
N GLY A 75 7.83 19.70 -17.00
CA GLY A 75 6.36 19.73 -16.94
C GLY A 75 5.75 18.38 -16.57
N GLY A 76 6.30 17.29 -17.11
CA GLY A 76 5.91 15.92 -16.76
C GLY A 76 6.19 15.58 -15.30
N VAL A 77 7.36 15.96 -14.76
CA VAL A 77 7.69 15.79 -13.34
C VAL A 77 6.71 16.56 -12.46
N LEU A 78 6.44 17.83 -12.79
CA LEU A 78 5.50 18.67 -12.03
C LEU A 78 4.08 18.09 -12.05
N LEU A 79 3.59 17.68 -13.23
CA LEU A 79 2.27 17.06 -13.37
C LEU A 79 2.19 15.74 -12.59
N GLY A 80 3.22 14.90 -12.67
CA GLY A 80 3.32 13.65 -11.91
C GLY A 80 3.29 13.90 -10.40
N GLY A 81 3.99 14.93 -9.92
CA GLY A 81 3.97 15.35 -8.53
C GLY A 81 2.60 15.82 -8.06
N ILE A 82 1.92 16.66 -8.84
CA ILE A 82 0.56 17.14 -8.52
C ILE A 82 -0.43 15.98 -8.43
N LEU A 83 -0.37 15.05 -9.39
CA LEU A 83 -1.23 13.87 -9.39
C LEU A 83 -0.94 12.93 -8.21
N LEU A 84 0.33 12.78 -7.83
CA LEU A 84 0.73 12.01 -6.65
C LEU A 84 0.19 12.65 -5.36
N VAL A 85 0.29 13.96 -5.21
CA VAL A 85 -0.28 14.68 -4.06
C VAL A 85 -1.80 14.46 -3.99
N ALA A 86 -2.51 14.63 -5.11
CA ALA A 86 -3.94 14.40 -5.17
C ALA A 86 -4.31 12.95 -4.76
N GLN A 87 -3.53 11.97 -5.22
CA GLN A 87 -3.71 10.56 -4.87
C GLN A 87 -3.51 10.32 -3.36
N ILE A 88 -2.44 10.86 -2.77
CA ILE A 88 -2.15 10.71 -1.33
C ILE A 88 -3.25 11.37 -0.50
N THR A 89 -3.73 12.55 -0.88
CA THR A 89 -4.84 13.21 -0.18
C THR A 89 -6.14 12.38 -0.20
N MET A 90 -6.44 11.70 -1.31
CA MET A 90 -7.59 10.79 -1.36
C MET A 90 -7.44 9.59 -0.41
N VAL A 91 -6.23 9.03 -0.33
CA VAL A 91 -5.93 7.92 0.58
C VAL A 91 -6.05 8.36 2.03
N GLU A 92 -5.46 9.51 2.38
CA GLU A 92 -5.55 10.09 3.71
C GLU A 92 -7.00 10.33 4.14
N ALA A 93 -7.85 10.82 3.23
CA ALA A 93 -9.27 11.00 3.50
C ALA A 93 -9.98 9.66 3.84
N ILE A 94 -9.60 8.56 3.19
CA ILE A 94 -10.10 7.22 3.56
C ILE A 94 -9.59 6.81 4.94
N GLU A 95 -8.30 6.99 5.21
CA GLU A 95 -7.70 6.64 6.50
C GLU A 95 -8.36 7.39 7.66
N GLN A 96 -8.58 8.69 7.52
CA GLN A 96 -9.25 9.53 8.51
C GLN A 96 -10.68 9.06 8.76
N ARG A 97 -11.43 8.70 7.71
CA ARG A 97 -12.80 8.16 7.83
C ARG A 97 -12.83 6.82 8.54
N ILE A 98 -11.91 5.91 8.19
CA ILE A 98 -11.80 4.59 8.83
C ILE A 98 -11.51 4.76 10.32
N PHE A 99 -10.57 5.64 10.67
CA PHE A 99 -10.23 5.93 12.06
C PHE A 99 -11.40 6.53 12.83
N ALA A 100 -12.06 7.55 12.28
CA ALA A 100 -13.20 8.19 12.94
C ALA A 100 -14.35 7.19 13.20
N LYS A 101 -14.71 6.38 12.20
CA LYS A 101 -15.75 5.34 12.34
C LYS A 101 -15.38 4.34 13.44
N ALA A 102 -14.15 3.85 13.41
CA ALA A 102 -13.69 2.86 14.37
C ALA A 102 -13.54 3.45 15.78
N ALA A 103 -13.07 4.68 15.94
CA ALA A 103 -12.98 5.40 17.22
C ALA A 103 -14.36 5.61 17.84
N ILE A 104 -15.36 6.01 17.05
CA ILE A 104 -16.73 6.20 17.53
C ILE A 104 -17.34 4.85 17.95
N GLU A 105 -17.17 3.81 17.13
CA GLU A 105 -17.64 2.45 17.44
C GLU A 105 -17.00 1.93 18.74
N TYR A 106 -15.71 2.16 18.92
CA TYR A 106 -14.97 1.76 20.10
C TYR A 106 -15.42 2.54 21.35
N ALA A 107 -15.53 3.87 21.26
CA ALA A 107 -16.00 4.73 22.35
C ALA A 107 -17.44 4.39 22.78
N TYR A 108 -18.30 3.98 21.85
CA TYR A 108 -19.67 3.57 22.15
C TYR A 108 -19.75 2.18 22.80
N ARG A 109 -18.91 1.24 22.35
CA ARG A 109 -18.97 -0.16 22.80
C ARG A 109 -18.19 -0.43 24.08
N LEU A 110 -17.02 0.20 24.25
CA LEU A 110 -16.13 -0.07 25.38
C LEU A 110 -16.82 0.06 26.75
N PRO A 111 -17.62 1.11 27.04
CA PRO A 111 -18.29 1.24 28.34
C PRO A 111 -19.43 0.24 28.56
N ARG A 112 -19.86 -0.45 27.50
CA ARG A 112 -21.03 -1.34 27.50
C ARG A 112 -20.66 -2.82 27.53
N ILE A 113 -19.37 -3.12 27.68
CA ILE A 113 -18.89 -4.49 27.81
C ILE A 113 -19.33 -5.02 29.18
N LYS A 114 -20.02 -6.18 29.18
CA LYS A 114 -20.44 -6.83 30.42
C LYS A 114 -19.22 -7.36 31.17
N ALA A 115 -19.19 -7.21 32.50
CA ALA A 115 -18.11 -7.72 33.34
C ALA A 115 -17.89 -9.24 33.20
N GLU A 116 -18.95 -10.00 32.88
CA GLU A 116 -18.85 -11.44 32.60
C GLU A 116 -17.99 -11.75 31.36
N ALA A 117 -18.01 -10.88 30.34
CA ALA A 117 -17.26 -11.04 29.10
C ALA A 117 -15.77 -10.63 29.24
N LEU A 118 -15.43 -9.91 30.31
CA LEU A 118 -14.06 -9.53 30.66
C LEU A 118 -13.35 -10.60 31.50
N LYS A 119 -14.06 -11.63 31.99
CA LYS A 119 -13.44 -12.72 32.75
C LYS A 119 -12.46 -13.51 31.87
N GLY A 120 -11.18 -13.46 32.22
CA GLY A 120 -10.11 -14.17 31.51
C GLY A 120 -9.52 -13.42 30.31
N GLN A 121 -9.84 -12.13 30.13
CA GLN A 121 -9.19 -11.24 29.16
C GLN A 121 -8.59 -10.04 29.87
N ASP A 122 -7.48 -9.52 29.37
CA ASP A 122 -6.88 -8.29 29.88
C ASP A 122 -7.62 -7.07 29.31
N PRO A 123 -8.27 -6.24 30.15
CA PRO A 123 -8.91 -5.01 29.70
C PRO A 123 -7.94 -4.05 29.01
N LYS A 124 -6.65 -4.04 29.40
CA LYS A 124 -5.62 -3.22 28.75
C LYS A 124 -5.40 -3.69 27.31
N GLU A 125 -5.31 -5.00 27.06
CA GLU A 125 -5.14 -5.57 25.72
C GLU A 125 -6.31 -5.18 24.80
N LEU A 126 -7.55 -5.22 25.32
CA LEU A 126 -8.73 -4.79 24.56
C LEU A 126 -8.57 -3.35 24.06
N VAL A 127 -8.17 -2.43 24.94
CA VAL A 127 -7.93 -1.02 24.59
C VAL A 127 -6.76 -0.90 23.62
N ASN A 128 -5.69 -1.66 23.82
CA ASN A 128 -4.52 -1.64 22.94
C ASN A 128 -4.84 -2.13 21.52
N ARG A 129 -5.78 -3.08 21.35
CA ARG A 129 -6.25 -3.51 20.02
C ARG A 129 -6.92 -2.40 19.21
N PHE A 130 -7.34 -1.29 19.83
CA PHE A 130 -7.74 -0.09 19.08
C PHE A 130 -6.59 0.41 18.19
N PHE A 131 -5.34 0.33 18.66
CA PHE A 131 -4.19 0.79 17.88
C PHE A 131 -3.89 -0.07 16.65
N ASP A 132 -4.46 -1.27 16.53
CA ASP A 132 -4.34 -2.10 15.32
C ASP A 132 -4.97 -1.41 14.09
N ILE A 133 -5.88 -0.45 14.30
CA ILE A 133 -6.43 0.40 13.24
C ILE A 133 -5.31 1.17 12.52
N LEU A 134 -4.27 1.61 13.24
CA LEU A 134 -3.13 2.31 12.64
C LEU A 134 -2.35 1.39 11.69
N THR A 135 -2.28 0.10 12.01
CA THR A 135 -1.68 -0.92 11.12
C THR A 135 -2.52 -1.10 9.86
N ILE A 136 -3.86 -1.10 9.98
CA ILE A 136 -4.77 -1.19 8.84
C ILE A 136 -4.63 0.05 7.94
N GLN A 137 -4.56 1.26 8.51
CA GLN A 137 -4.33 2.50 7.76
C GLN A 137 -3.03 2.44 6.96
N LYS A 138 -1.90 2.20 7.63
CA LYS A 138 -0.59 2.07 6.96
C LYS A 138 -0.60 0.98 5.90
N GLY A 139 -1.25 -0.15 6.18
CA GLY A 139 -1.42 -1.24 5.23
C GLY A 139 -2.21 -0.83 3.99
N LEU A 140 -3.24 -0.01 4.16
CA LEU A 140 -4.07 0.51 3.08
C LEU A 140 -3.27 1.46 2.18
N THR A 141 -2.57 2.45 2.74
CA THR A 141 -1.71 3.35 1.96
C THR A 141 -0.67 2.57 1.17
N LYS A 142 0.00 1.63 1.82
CA LYS A 142 1.03 0.80 1.18
C LYS A 142 0.46 -0.07 0.06
N LEU A 143 -0.71 -0.67 0.25
CA LEU A 143 -1.35 -1.52 -0.77
C LEU A 143 -1.87 -0.72 -1.96
N LEU A 144 -2.53 0.41 -1.73
CA LEU A 144 -3.20 1.16 -2.79
C LEU A 144 -2.24 2.04 -3.58
N VAL A 145 -1.19 2.56 -2.94
CA VAL A 145 -0.23 3.47 -3.57
C VAL A 145 1.06 2.72 -3.91
N ASP A 146 1.82 2.31 -2.89
CA ASP A 146 3.18 1.80 -3.09
C ASP A 146 3.20 0.52 -3.92
N VAL A 147 2.33 -0.45 -3.61
CA VAL A 147 2.29 -1.73 -4.33
C VAL A 147 1.81 -1.54 -5.77
N MET A 148 0.79 -0.70 -6.01
CA MET A 148 0.32 -0.41 -7.36
C MET A 148 1.41 0.27 -8.20
N PHE A 149 2.07 1.27 -7.62
CA PHE A 149 3.20 1.95 -8.26
C PHE A 149 4.35 0.98 -8.54
N ALA A 150 4.76 0.17 -7.56
CA ALA A 150 5.84 -0.80 -7.70
C ALA A 150 5.52 -1.86 -8.77
N VAL A 151 4.29 -2.36 -8.84
CA VAL A 151 3.87 -3.33 -9.87
C VAL A 151 3.98 -2.71 -11.26
N LEU A 152 3.44 -1.50 -11.46
CA LEU A 152 3.55 -0.80 -12.75
C LEU A 152 5.01 -0.51 -13.12
N GLN A 153 5.80 -0.09 -12.14
CA GLN A 153 7.23 0.20 -12.29
C GLN A 153 8.03 -1.05 -12.69
N ILE A 154 7.80 -2.18 -12.02
CA ILE A 154 8.47 -3.45 -12.31
C ILE A 154 8.06 -3.95 -13.70
N LEU A 155 6.76 -3.94 -14.02
CA LEU A 155 6.26 -4.41 -15.31
C LEU A 155 6.85 -3.63 -16.48
N MET A 156 6.83 -2.29 -16.40
CA MET A 156 7.45 -1.48 -17.44
C MET A 156 8.97 -1.54 -17.41
N GLY A 157 9.59 -1.63 -16.24
CA GLY A 157 11.04 -1.79 -16.12
C GLY A 157 11.51 -3.05 -16.85
N VAL A 158 10.84 -4.17 -16.64
CA VAL A 158 11.10 -5.43 -17.36
C VAL A 158 10.84 -5.27 -18.86
N LEU A 159 9.74 -4.61 -19.26
CA LEU A 159 9.41 -4.39 -20.66
C LEU A 159 10.47 -3.56 -21.39
N VAL A 160 10.84 -2.40 -20.84
CA VAL A 160 11.87 -1.51 -21.41
C VAL A 160 13.20 -2.25 -21.49
N LEU A 161 13.59 -2.92 -20.42
CA LEU A 161 14.86 -3.63 -20.35
C LEU A 161 14.93 -4.80 -21.35
N ALA A 162 13.80 -5.45 -21.64
CA ALA A 162 13.68 -6.47 -22.67
C ALA A 162 13.94 -5.93 -24.08
N PHE A 163 13.59 -4.66 -24.37
CA PHE A 163 13.90 -3.99 -25.63
C PHE A 163 15.38 -3.59 -25.76
N TYR A 164 16.10 -3.42 -24.65
CA TYR A 164 17.51 -3.01 -24.68
C TYR A 164 18.45 -4.13 -25.11
N HIS A 165 18.37 -5.31 -24.48
CA HIS A 165 19.17 -6.47 -24.86
C HIS A 165 18.62 -7.76 -24.23
N PRO A 166 18.58 -8.91 -24.95
CA PRO A 166 18.04 -10.17 -24.42
C PRO A 166 18.71 -10.67 -23.14
N ILE A 167 19.98 -10.33 -22.91
CA ILE A 167 20.73 -10.70 -21.68
C ILE A 167 20.03 -10.21 -20.41
N PHE A 168 19.35 -9.07 -20.48
CA PHE A 168 18.69 -8.49 -19.32
C PHE A 168 17.42 -9.24 -18.93
N ILE A 169 16.74 -9.89 -19.88
CA ILE A 169 15.63 -10.79 -19.59
C ILE A 169 16.13 -11.99 -18.78
N GLY A 170 17.28 -12.57 -19.19
CA GLY A 170 17.92 -13.66 -18.47
C GLY A 170 18.32 -13.25 -17.05
N PHE A 171 18.90 -12.06 -16.88
CA PHE A 171 19.25 -11.52 -15.57
C PHE A 171 18.00 -11.27 -14.70
N GLY A 172 16.94 -10.69 -15.26
CA GLY A 172 15.67 -10.47 -14.55
C GLY A 172 15.03 -11.78 -14.07
N LEU A 173 15.03 -12.81 -14.92
CA LEU A 173 14.55 -14.14 -14.55
C LEU A 173 15.41 -14.76 -13.44
N PHE A 174 16.73 -14.66 -13.55
CA PHE A 174 17.65 -15.10 -12.50
C PHE A 174 17.36 -14.40 -11.16
N THR A 175 17.15 -13.08 -11.17
CA THR A 175 16.80 -12.32 -9.95
C THR A 175 15.49 -12.80 -9.34
N ILE A 176 14.45 -13.03 -10.15
CA ILE A 176 13.16 -13.56 -9.66
C ILE A 176 13.35 -14.93 -9.01
N ILE A 177 14.10 -15.84 -9.65
CA ILE A 177 14.39 -17.17 -9.10
C ILE A 177 15.17 -17.06 -7.78
N ALA A 178 16.19 -16.21 -7.73
CA ALA A 178 16.97 -15.99 -6.52
C ALA A 178 16.11 -15.46 -5.37
N LEU A 179 15.20 -14.51 -5.64
CA LEU A 179 14.25 -14.01 -4.66
C LEU A 179 13.32 -15.11 -4.15
N ILE A 180 12.74 -15.91 -5.05
CA ILE A 180 11.88 -17.05 -4.66
C ILE A 180 12.65 -18.00 -3.74
N PHE A 181 13.91 -18.29 -4.06
CA PHE A 181 14.74 -19.19 -3.26
C PHE A 181 15.01 -18.62 -1.86
N VAL A 182 15.35 -17.33 -1.77
CA VAL A 182 15.54 -16.62 -0.49
C VAL A 182 14.25 -16.64 0.34
N TYR A 183 13.10 -16.34 -0.26
CA TYR A 183 11.82 -16.38 0.43
C TYR A 183 11.47 -17.78 0.89
N MET A 184 11.63 -18.81 0.05
CA MET A 184 11.28 -20.18 0.39
C MET A 184 12.08 -20.70 1.59
N ILE A 185 13.37 -20.37 1.68
CA ILE A 185 14.23 -20.76 2.80
C ILE A 185 13.84 -20.02 4.08
N ASN A 186 13.50 -18.73 3.99
CA ASN A 186 13.33 -17.88 5.17
C ASN A 186 11.88 -17.70 5.63
N TYR A 187 10.88 -18.06 4.82
CA TYR A 187 9.47 -17.74 5.06
C TYR A 187 8.97 -18.22 6.43
N ARG A 188 9.16 -19.50 6.76
CA ARG A 188 8.65 -20.08 8.02
C ARG A 188 9.30 -19.44 9.25
N ARG A 189 10.61 -19.19 9.18
CA ARG A 189 11.36 -18.58 10.27
C ARG A 189 10.91 -17.13 10.46
N ALA A 190 10.91 -16.35 9.38
CA ALA A 190 10.48 -14.95 9.38
C ALA A 190 9.04 -14.77 9.88
N LEU A 191 8.11 -15.63 9.44
CA LEU A 191 6.72 -15.56 9.88
C LEU A 191 6.60 -15.85 11.38
N ARG A 192 7.31 -16.86 11.88
CA ARG A 192 7.30 -17.22 13.30
C ARG A 192 7.88 -16.11 14.17
N THR A 193 9.06 -15.57 13.83
CA THR A 193 9.65 -14.47 14.59
C THR A 193 8.80 -13.20 14.53
N SER A 194 8.18 -12.87 13.39
CA SER A 194 7.26 -11.72 13.32
C SER A 194 6.03 -11.88 14.21
N ILE A 195 5.50 -13.09 14.35
CA ILE A 195 4.38 -13.36 15.27
C ILE A 195 4.85 -13.26 16.74
N GLU A 196 5.99 -13.87 17.07
CA GLU A 196 6.57 -13.81 18.43
C GLU A 196 6.89 -12.37 18.84
N GLU A 197 7.48 -11.57 17.96
CA GLU A 197 7.77 -10.14 18.19
C GLU A 197 6.50 -9.30 18.31
N SER A 198 5.47 -9.62 17.53
CA SER A 198 4.17 -8.95 17.64
C SER A 198 3.51 -9.24 18.98
N ALA A 199 3.61 -10.47 19.49
CA ALA A 199 3.09 -10.83 20.82
C ALA A 199 3.83 -10.10 21.95
N TYR A 200 5.17 -10.05 21.87
CA TYR A 200 6.02 -9.37 22.87
C TYR A 200 5.73 -7.87 22.99
N LYS A 201 5.31 -7.20 21.92
CA LYS A 201 4.92 -5.78 21.98
C LYS A 201 3.74 -5.50 22.91
N TYR A 202 2.86 -6.47 23.13
CA TYR A 202 1.73 -6.32 24.05
C TYR A 202 2.08 -6.75 25.47
N GLU A 203 3.05 -7.66 25.63
CA GLU A 203 3.55 -8.15 26.93
C GLU A 203 4.50 -7.15 27.63
N LEU A 204 5.23 -6.31 26.87
CA LEU A 204 6.15 -5.31 27.42
C LEU A 204 5.47 -4.00 27.86
N VAL A 205 4.15 -3.88 27.72
CA VAL A 205 3.36 -2.75 28.24
C VAL A 205 2.72 -3.16 29.57
N ASP A 206 3.57 -3.46 30.55
CA ASP A 206 3.23 -3.61 31.96
C ASP A 206 4.05 -2.67 32.84
#